data_AF-A0A3M5WA58-F1
#
_entry.id   AF-A0A3M5WA58-F1
#
_cell.length_a   1.000
_cell.length_b   1.000
_cell.length_c   1.000
_cell.angle_alpha   90.00
_cell.angle_beta   90.00
_cell.angle_gamma   90.00
#
_symmetry.space_group_name_H-M   'P 1'
#
loop_
_entity.id
_entity.type
_entity.pdbx_description
1 polymer ?
#
loop_
_entity_poly.entity_id
_entity_poly.type
_entity_poly.pdbx_seq_one_letter_code
_entity_poly.pdbx_strand_id
1 'polypeptide(L)'
;MAERLSNDFQFIDVGRKDPKKKLLRQRKKEFVEIYEPFKPQQSADQAHRCLGCGNPYCEWKCPVHNFIPNWLKLVWASLNLERKDLLSEIHYPLAMVQAAAVVWTHTGLRSNEIMRLSMGCAHAQPHEVVHEDGTTIPPGTLCYLDIPASKTFKAFVKPVAAVVKERIDAWLKERPVNQAPLLDERTGEKVSYLFQFRGKRMGAGVINRTIIPMLCAKAGVPLDDSRGRITSHRGRASVVTALASVPQGMSLMELMQWSGHSSPSSTLHYIRIRPTKLAASFVKADQMSHMVSVLIDHDVIARRSSDPYTFYDLGDSYCSNPFWSSCPHRMACAGCDFNIPKASARAQALESKASIGHYLEAVPLTADERAIVEGDLEKLDGLIRKLDDVPTLDGRTPSQIEAKKSR
;
A
#
# COMPACT_ATOMS: atom_id res chain seq x y z
N MET A 1 16.62 22.66 1.74
CA MET A 1 15.95 22.46 0.44
C MET A 1 17.02 22.12 -0.57
N ALA A 2 17.08 20.88 -1.05
CA ALA A 2 18.04 20.49 -2.09
C ALA A 2 17.73 21.30 -3.36
N GLU A 3 18.77 21.85 -3.99
CA GLU A 3 18.67 22.60 -5.25
C GLU A 3 17.77 21.85 -6.23
N ARG A 4 16.67 22.49 -6.63
CA ARG A 4 15.79 21.97 -7.67
C ARG A 4 16.62 22.00 -8.96
N LEU A 5 17.01 20.82 -9.44
CA LEU A 5 17.84 20.69 -10.64
C LEU A 5 17.11 21.36 -11.81
N SER A 6 17.74 22.41 -12.34
CA SER A 6 17.29 23.25 -13.45
C SER A 6 17.41 22.52 -14.80
N ASN A 7 16.98 21.27 -14.88
CA ASN A 7 17.08 20.46 -16.09
C ASN A 7 15.73 19.81 -16.44
N ASP A 8 14.98 20.46 -17.31
CA ASP A 8 13.69 19.97 -17.84
C ASP A 8 13.84 18.64 -18.61
N PHE A 9 15.06 18.25 -19.00
CA PHE A 9 15.38 17.02 -19.73
C PHE A 9 16.17 15.99 -18.91
N GLN A 10 16.20 16.12 -17.58
CA GLN A 10 16.94 15.22 -16.69
C GLN A 10 16.62 13.72 -16.90
N PHE A 11 15.46 13.37 -17.47
CA PHE A 11 15.10 12.01 -17.82
C PHE A 11 15.94 11.37 -18.94
N ILE A 12 16.62 12.18 -19.75
CA ILE A 12 17.58 11.76 -20.78
C ILE A 12 18.90 11.35 -20.11
N ASP A 13 19.37 12.17 -19.16
CA ASP A 13 20.67 11.98 -18.48
C ASP A 13 20.58 10.93 -17.35
N VAL A 14 19.43 10.85 -16.67
CA VAL A 14 19.19 9.92 -15.57
C VAL A 14 18.38 8.73 -16.05
N GLY A 15 19.09 7.65 -16.34
CA GLY A 15 18.51 6.34 -16.66
C GLY A 15 17.50 5.87 -15.62
N ARG A 16 16.51 5.07 -16.05
CA ARG A 16 15.48 4.53 -15.16
C ARG A 16 16.17 3.68 -14.10
N LYS A 17 15.95 4.02 -12.83
CA LYS A 17 16.37 3.21 -11.70
C LYS A 17 15.13 2.76 -10.96
N ASP A 18 14.85 1.46 -11.00
CA ASP A 18 13.86 0.87 -10.10
C ASP A 18 14.41 0.88 -8.66
N PRO A 19 13.56 0.83 -7.63
CA PRO A 19 14.02 0.73 -6.27
C PRO A 19 14.86 -0.52 -6.09
N LYS A 20 15.75 -0.52 -5.09
CA LYS A 20 16.59 -1.68 -4.82
C LYS A 20 15.69 -2.88 -4.52
N LYS A 21 15.85 -3.95 -5.30
CA LYS A 21 15.17 -5.20 -5.03
C LYS A 21 15.73 -5.77 -3.74
N LYS A 22 14.85 -6.17 -2.82
CA LYS A 22 15.28 -6.93 -1.65
C LYS A 22 15.93 -8.24 -2.12
N LEU A 23 16.96 -8.69 -1.41
CA LEU A 23 17.69 -9.90 -1.79
C LEU A 23 16.74 -11.10 -1.78
N LEU A 24 16.93 -12.01 -2.74
CA LEU A 24 16.09 -13.21 -2.87
C LEU A 24 16.05 -14.00 -1.55
N ARG A 25 17.19 -14.12 -0.86
CA ARG A 25 17.30 -14.79 0.45
C ARG A 25 16.49 -14.11 1.56
N GLN A 26 16.32 -12.79 1.50
CA GLN A 26 15.55 -12.01 2.47
C GLN A 26 14.04 -12.13 2.16
N ARG A 27 13.68 -12.05 0.88
CA ARG A 27 12.31 -12.28 0.37
C ARG A 27 11.81 -13.72 0.57
N LYS A 28 12.72 -14.68 0.75
CA LYS A 28 12.42 -16.09 1.06
C LYS A 28 12.09 -16.34 2.54
N LYS A 29 12.46 -15.42 3.44
CA LYS A 29 12.29 -15.56 4.90
C LYS A 29 11.26 -14.60 5.47
N GLU A 30 11.10 -13.44 4.86
CA GLU A 30 10.21 -12.37 5.31
C GLU A 30 9.18 -12.05 4.20
N PHE A 31 7.90 -11.96 4.57
CA PHE A 31 6.82 -11.66 3.62
C PHE A 31 6.69 -10.15 3.39
N VAL A 32 7.62 -9.61 2.59
CA VAL A 32 7.80 -8.18 2.32
C VAL A 32 7.74 -7.87 0.82
N GLU A 33 7.39 -6.63 0.46
CA GLU A 33 7.37 -6.14 -0.94
C GLU A 33 8.72 -6.40 -1.64
N ILE A 34 8.68 -6.77 -2.93
CA ILE A 34 9.86 -7.18 -3.71
C ILE A 34 10.91 -6.06 -3.81
N TYR A 35 10.41 -4.84 -3.87
CA TYR A 35 11.19 -3.61 -3.98
C TYR A 35 11.18 -2.91 -2.62
N GLU A 36 12.33 -2.35 -2.25
CA GLU A 36 12.36 -1.35 -1.17
C GLU A 36 11.52 -0.13 -1.59
N PRO A 37 10.88 0.58 -0.65
CA PRO A 37 10.35 1.91 -0.94
C PRO A 37 11.48 2.79 -1.51
N PHE A 38 11.17 3.61 -2.51
CA PHE A 38 12.14 4.60 -2.95
C PHE A 38 12.49 5.52 -1.78
N LYS A 39 13.79 5.75 -1.55
CA LYS A 39 14.22 6.81 -0.64
C LYS A 39 13.77 8.16 -1.22
N PRO A 40 13.46 9.17 -0.39
CA PRO A 40 12.99 10.48 -0.85
C PRO A 40 13.86 11.10 -1.97
N GLN A 41 15.19 10.97 -1.86
CA GLN A 41 16.14 11.42 -2.89
C GLN A 41 15.95 10.67 -4.23
N GLN A 42 15.80 9.35 -4.19
CA GLN A 42 15.62 8.51 -5.37
C GLN A 42 14.24 8.75 -6.01
N SER A 43 13.21 8.94 -5.18
CA SER A 43 11.88 9.34 -5.63
C SER A 43 11.93 10.68 -6.36
N ALA A 44 12.64 11.67 -5.82
CA ALA A 44 12.80 12.97 -6.46
C ALA A 44 13.51 12.86 -7.81
N ASP A 45 14.62 12.11 -7.88
CA ASP A 45 15.37 11.89 -9.12
C ASP A 45 14.54 11.19 -10.22
N GLN A 46 13.68 10.23 -9.83
CA GLN A 46 12.84 9.50 -10.78
C GLN A 46 11.50 10.19 -11.07
N ALA A 47 11.03 11.10 -10.22
CA ALA A 47 9.73 11.77 -10.36
C ALA A 47 9.63 12.63 -11.64
N HIS A 48 10.75 13.16 -12.14
CA HIS A 48 10.81 13.89 -13.41
C HIS A 48 10.30 13.04 -14.59
N ARG A 49 10.46 11.71 -14.55
CA ARG A 49 10.00 10.79 -15.60
C ARG A 49 8.50 10.55 -15.57
N CYS A 50 7.82 10.81 -14.44
CA CYS A 50 6.40 10.48 -14.25
C CYS A 50 5.47 11.38 -15.10
N LEU A 51 5.89 12.61 -15.42
CA LEU A 51 5.13 13.54 -16.27
C LEU A 51 5.20 13.18 -17.77
N GLY A 52 6.25 12.48 -18.20
CA GLY A 52 6.52 12.06 -19.58
C GLY A 52 6.44 10.55 -19.83
N CYS A 53 6.06 9.75 -18.83
CA CYS A 53 5.96 8.30 -18.96
C CYS A 53 4.76 7.92 -19.86
N GLY A 54 5.00 7.78 -21.15
CA GLY A 54 4.04 7.28 -22.15
C GLY A 54 3.84 5.76 -22.08
N ASN A 55 4.02 5.13 -20.91
CA ASN A 55 3.80 3.69 -20.76
C ASN A 55 2.29 3.40 -20.70
N PRO A 56 1.70 2.78 -21.74
CA PRO A 56 0.27 2.55 -21.79
C PRO A 56 -0.20 1.52 -20.74
N TYR A 57 0.71 0.71 -20.18
CA TYR A 57 0.37 -0.25 -19.14
C TYR A 57 0.17 0.39 -17.75
N CYS A 58 0.54 1.67 -17.56
CA CYS A 58 0.13 2.45 -16.39
C CYS A 58 -1.39 2.76 -16.42
N GLU A 59 -2.00 2.80 -17.60
CA GLU A 59 -3.41 3.14 -17.83
C GLU A 59 -4.37 2.08 -17.28
N TRP A 60 -3.98 0.79 -17.36
CA TRP A 60 -4.77 -0.35 -16.90
C TRP A 60 -4.66 -0.65 -15.40
N LYS A 61 -3.81 0.08 -14.66
CA LYS A 61 -3.65 -0.10 -13.20
C LYS A 61 -4.56 0.79 -12.35
N CYS A 62 -5.29 1.74 -12.93
CA CYS A 62 -6.14 2.69 -12.21
C CYS A 62 -7.60 2.19 -12.06
N PRO A 63 -8.08 1.90 -10.83
CA PRO A 63 -9.46 1.46 -10.54
C PRO A 63 -10.60 2.38 -11.03
N VAL A 64 -10.29 3.63 -11.37
CA VAL A 64 -11.24 4.62 -11.90
C VAL A 64 -10.90 5.04 -13.34
N HIS A 65 -9.89 4.41 -13.95
CA HIS A 65 -9.24 4.69 -15.23
C HIS A 65 -9.17 6.20 -15.58
N ASN A 66 -8.60 6.98 -14.66
CA ASN A 66 -8.05 8.28 -15.01
C ASN A 66 -6.61 8.10 -15.50
N PHE A 67 -6.17 8.91 -16.46
CA PHE A 67 -4.76 8.97 -16.86
C PHE A 67 -3.98 9.61 -15.70
N ILE A 68 -3.40 8.78 -14.81
CA ILE A 68 -2.59 9.26 -13.68
C ILE A 68 -1.53 10.28 -14.14
N PRO A 69 -0.87 10.13 -15.31
CA PRO A 69 0.04 11.16 -15.81
C PRO A 69 -0.66 12.50 -16.08
N ASN A 70 -1.93 12.51 -16.52
CA ASN A 70 -2.68 13.76 -16.72
C ASN A 70 -2.98 14.40 -15.36
N TRP A 71 -3.36 13.61 -14.35
CA TRP A 71 -3.52 14.15 -13.00
C TRP A 71 -2.23 14.75 -12.46
N LEU A 72 -1.09 14.07 -12.65
CA LEU A 72 0.23 14.60 -12.27
C LEU A 72 0.57 15.88 -13.05
N LYS A 73 0.23 15.98 -14.34
CA LYS A 73 0.37 17.21 -15.12
C LYS A 73 -0.51 18.35 -14.57
N LEU A 74 -1.73 18.05 -14.11
CA LEU A 74 -2.59 19.05 -13.45
C LEU A 74 -2.05 19.49 -12.08
N VAL A 75 -1.45 18.57 -11.31
CA VAL A 75 -0.73 18.88 -10.07
C VAL A 75 0.47 19.79 -10.37
N TRP A 76 1.25 19.48 -11.40
CA TRP A 76 2.34 20.34 -11.85
C TRP A 76 1.81 21.72 -12.26
N ALA A 77 0.74 21.77 -13.06
CA ALA A 77 0.16 23.04 -13.50
C ALA A 77 -0.31 23.88 -12.31
N SER A 78 -0.92 23.28 -11.27
CA SER A 78 -1.43 24.01 -10.11
C SER A 78 -0.32 24.66 -9.29
N LEU A 79 0.85 24.02 -9.24
CA LEU A 79 2.04 24.55 -8.56
C LEU A 79 2.72 25.68 -9.33
N ASN A 80 2.55 25.74 -10.66
CA ASN A 80 3.27 26.64 -11.55
C ASN A 80 2.40 27.73 -12.20
N LEU A 81 1.13 27.90 -11.79
CA LEU A 81 0.24 28.92 -12.35
C LEU A 81 0.87 30.33 -12.25
N GLU A 82 0.87 31.06 -13.35
CA GLU A 82 1.38 32.42 -13.49
C GLU A 82 0.27 33.38 -13.91
N ARG A 83 0.56 34.69 -13.85
CA ARG A 83 -0.41 35.73 -14.24
C ARG A 83 -0.87 35.60 -15.70
N LYS A 84 0.00 35.14 -16.60
CA LYS A 84 -0.31 34.92 -18.02
C LYS A 84 -1.30 33.78 -18.26
N ASP A 85 -1.45 32.87 -17.30
CA ASP A 85 -2.36 31.72 -17.40
C ASP A 85 -3.79 32.09 -16.95
N LEU A 86 -3.99 33.28 -16.38
CA LEU A 86 -5.32 33.74 -15.96
C LEU A 86 -6.15 34.09 -17.19
N LEU A 87 -7.37 33.54 -17.24
CA LEU A 87 -8.35 33.96 -18.23
C LEU A 87 -8.77 35.42 -17.95
N SER A 88 -8.96 36.21 -19.00
CA SER A 88 -9.32 37.63 -18.94
C SER A 88 -10.59 37.92 -18.13
N GLU A 89 -11.49 36.94 -18.02
CA GLU A 89 -12.76 37.02 -17.29
C GLU A 89 -12.62 36.77 -15.77
N ILE A 90 -11.42 36.44 -15.27
CA ILE A 90 -11.22 36.07 -13.87
C ILE A 90 -11.03 37.32 -13.02
N HIS A 91 -11.99 37.56 -12.13
CA HIS A 91 -11.98 38.69 -11.21
C HIS A 91 -11.28 38.41 -9.87
N TYR A 92 -10.53 37.30 -9.77
CA TYR A 92 -9.84 36.87 -8.54
C TYR A 92 -8.33 37.09 -8.61
N PRO A 93 -7.66 37.48 -7.51
CA PRO A 93 -6.20 37.60 -7.45
C PRO A 93 -5.51 36.27 -7.77
N LEU A 94 -4.31 36.34 -8.37
CA LEU A 94 -3.52 35.16 -8.74
C LEU A 94 -3.28 34.24 -7.54
N ALA A 95 -2.91 34.80 -6.37
CA ALA A 95 -2.65 34.02 -5.16
C ALA A 95 -3.88 33.23 -4.71
N MET A 96 -5.08 33.80 -4.82
CA MET A 96 -6.34 33.12 -4.51
C MET A 96 -6.58 31.92 -5.44
N VAL A 97 -6.31 32.10 -6.74
CA VAL A 97 -6.50 31.06 -7.76
C VAL A 97 -5.46 29.94 -7.60
N GLN A 98 -4.20 30.30 -7.32
CA GLN A 98 -3.14 29.34 -7.01
C GLN A 98 -3.48 28.51 -5.77
N ALA A 99 -3.93 29.16 -4.68
CA ALA A 99 -4.35 28.47 -3.46
C ALA A 99 -5.52 27.51 -3.74
N ALA A 100 -6.55 27.94 -4.48
CA ALA A 100 -7.69 27.09 -4.83
C ALA A 100 -7.28 25.89 -5.71
N ALA A 101 -6.38 26.09 -6.67
CA ALA A 101 -5.87 25.04 -7.55
C ALA A 101 -5.06 23.99 -6.77
N VAL A 102 -4.18 24.43 -5.86
CA VAL A 102 -3.37 23.53 -5.04
C VAL A 102 -4.23 22.78 -4.02
N VAL A 103 -5.16 23.46 -3.35
CA VAL A 103 -6.13 22.80 -2.45
C VAL A 103 -6.92 21.73 -3.22
N TRP A 104 -7.44 22.04 -4.41
CA TRP A 104 -8.19 21.05 -5.20
C TRP A 104 -7.34 19.84 -5.60
N THR A 105 -6.10 20.05 -6.02
CA THR A 105 -5.23 18.97 -6.53
C THR A 105 -4.60 18.11 -5.43
N HIS A 106 -4.42 18.63 -4.21
CA HIS A 106 -3.66 17.94 -3.16
C HIS A 106 -4.52 17.39 -2.01
N THR A 107 -5.77 17.86 -1.84
CA THR A 107 -6.58 17.53 -0.65
C THR A 107 -7.69 16.53 -0.90
N GLY A 108 -8.05 16.26 -2.16
CA GLY A 108 -9.17 15.38 -2.53
C GLY A 108 -10.53 15.85 -1.99
N LEU A 109 -10.67 17.14 -1.64
CA LEU A 109 -11.92 17.70 -1.13
C LEU A 109 -12.95 17.90 -2.25
N ARG A 110 -14.24 17.83 -1.89
CA ARG A 110 -15.34 18.21 -2.79
C ARG A 110 -15.30 19.71 -3.03
N SER A 111 -15.78 20.18 -4.19
CA SER A 111 -15.80 21.62 -4.50
C SER A 111 -16.51 22.45 -3.43
N ASN A 112 -17.64 21.98 -2.88
CA ASN A 112 -18.36 22.67 -1.82
C ASN A 112 -17.60 22.69 -0.48
N GLU A 113 -16.79 21.66 -0.18
CA GLU A 113 -15.92 21.63 1.00
C GLU A 113 -14.82 22.68 0.87
N ILE A 114 -14.18 22.77 -0.31
CA ILE A 114 -13.15 23.77 -0.61
C ILE A 114 -13.72 25.18 -0.45
N MET A 115 -14.91 25.44 -0.98
CA MET A 115 -15.56 26.77 -0.88
C MET A 115 -15.98 27.15 0.55
N ARG A 116 -16.03 26.18 1.48
CA ARG A 116 -16.44 26.39 2.87
C ARG A 116 -15.28 26.42 3.87
N LEU A 117 -14.03 26.26 3.41
CA LEU A 117 -12.87 26.39 4.29
C LEU A 117 -12.83 27.77 4.95
N SER A 118 -12.63 27.81 6.26
CA SER A 118 -12.50 29.03 7.04
C SER A 118 -11.08 29.59 6.97
N MET A 119 -10.91 30.86 7.31
CA MET A 119 -9.59 31.38 7.66
C MET A 119 -9.04 30.60 8.85
N GLY A 120 -7.73 30.33 8.83
CA GLY A 120 -7.07 29.56 9.89
C GLY A 120 -7.30 28.06 9.81
N CYS A 121 -7.90 27.53 8.74
CA CYS A 121 -8.10 26.08 8.61
C CYS A 121 -6.81 25.28 8.38
N ALA A 122 -5.67 25.91 8.09
CA ALA A 122 -4.44 25.23 7.67
C ALA A 122 -3.30 25.45 8.68
N HIS A 123 -2.91 24.36 9.35
CA HIS A 123 -1.90 24.35 10.41
C HIS A 123 -0.67 23.56 9.97
N ALA A 124 0.53 24.05 10.28
CA ALA A 124 1.73 23.25 10.09
C ALA A 124 1.76 22.10 11.10
N GLN A 125 2.27 20.94 10.71
CA GLN A 125 2.55 19.85 11.65
C GLN A 125 3.50 20.34 12.76
N PRO A 126 3.05 20.37 14.04
CA PRO A 126 3.81 21.00 15.11
C PRO A 126 4.90 20.11 15.70
N HIS A 127 4.70 18.79 15.69
CA HIS A 127 5.61 17.81 16.29
C HIS A 127 6.04 16.77 15.27
N GLU A 128 7.18 16.13 15.52
CA GLU A 128 7.61 14.98 14.74
C GLU A 128 6.58 13.86 14.84
N VAL A 129 6.38 13.14 13.74
CA VAL A 129 5.53 11.95 13.73
C VAL A 129 6.43 10.74 13.57
N VAL A 130 6.35 9.83 14.54
CA VAL A 130 7.10 8.57 14.54
C VAL A 130 6.17 7.48 14.01
N HIS A 131 6.58 6.83 12.92
CA HIS A 131 5.88 5.67 12.38
C HIS A 131 6.20 4.40 13.19
N GLU A 132 5.33 3.40 13.10
CA GLU A 132 5.51 2.09 13.75
C GLU A 132 6.79 1.36 13.32
N ASP A 133 7.34 1.68 12.14
CA ASP A 133 8.60 1.14 11.63
C ASP A 133 9.86 1.90 12.10
N GLY A 134 9.69 2.90 12.98
CA GLY A 134 10.75 3.74 13.51
C GLY A 134 11.18 4.89 12.59
N THR A 135 10.54 5.08 11.44
CA THR A 135 10.80 6.24 10.58
C THR A 135 10.17 7.51 11.17
N THR A 136 10.85 8.65 11.07
CA THR A 136 10.38 9.93 11.60
C THR A 136 10.08 10.93 10.50
N ILE A 137 8.94 11.63 10.63
CA ILE A 137 8.53 12.73 9.76
C ILE A 137 8.81 14.03 10.52
N PRO A 138 9.73 14.89 10.05
CA PRO A 138 10.09 16.10 10.76
C PRO A 138 8.93 17.12 10.78
N PRO A 139 8.88 17.99 11.80
CA PRO A 139 7.89 19.07 11.87
C PRO A 139 7.86 19.92 10.59
N GLY A 140 6.68 20.40 10.22
CA GLY A 140 6.49 21.22 9.02
C GLY A 140 6.47 20.47 7.68
N THR A 141 6.68 19.14 7.67
CA THR A 141 6.57 18.34 6.43
C THR A 141 5.11 18.21 5.97
N LEU A 142 4.18 18.14 6.93
CA LEU A 142 2.75 18.03 6.69
C LEU A 142 2.01 19.32 7.08
N CYS A 143 0.83 19.48 6.50
CA CYS A 143 -0.18 20.45 6.89
C CYS A 143 -1.42 19.71 7.40
N TYR A 144 -1.95 20.12 8.55
CA TYR A 144 -3.24 19.69 9.05
C TYR A 144 -4.31 20.68 8.61
N LEU A 145 -5.30 20.20 7.86
CA LEU A 145 -6.36 21.00 7.28
C LEU A 145 -7.70 20.71 7.95
N ASP A 146 -8.28 21.70 8.61
CA ASP A 146 -9.58 21.62 9.26
C ASP A 146 -10.71 21.64 8.23
N ILE A 147 -11.43 20.53 8.12
CA ILE A 147 -12.55 20.39 7.19
C ILE A 147 -13.85 20.65 7.94
N PRO A 148 -14.65 21.64 7.52
CA PRO A 148 -15.91 21.95 8.18
C PRO A 148 -16.90 20.80 8.03
N ALA A 149 -17.82 20.67 8.99
CA ALA A 149 -18.88 19.68 8.94
C ALA A 149 -19.73 19.82 7.66
N SER A 150 -20.19 18.70 7.13
CA SER A 150 -21.06 18.61 5.97
C SER A 150 -22.36 17.89 6.34
N LYS A 151 -23.28 17.72 5.38
CA LYS A 151 -24.52 16.94 5.59
C LYS A 151 -24.22 15.49 6.01
N THR A 152 -23.11 14.93 5.54
CA THR A 152 -22.81 13.50 5.63
C THR A 152 -21.67 13.14 6.58
N PHE A 153 -20.93 14.12 7.10
CA PHE A 153 -19.79 13.87 7.99
C PHE A 153 -19.56 15.05 8.95
N LYS A 154 -19.06 14.72 10.15
CA LYS A 154 -18.66 15.70 11.18
C LYS A 154 -17.36 16.40 10.79
N ALA A 155 -17.10 17.58 11.34
CA ALA A 155 -15.84 18.27 11.12
C ALA A 155 -14.65 17.36 11.50
N PHE A 156 -13.59 17.38 10.71
CA PHE A 156 -12.41 16.54 10.92
C PHE A 156 -11.14 17.21 10.38
N VAL A 157 -10.00 16.78 10.89
CA VAL A 157 -8.68 17.28 10.50
C VAL A 157 -8.07 16.34 9.47
N LYS A 158 -7.57 16.89 8.36
CA LYS A 158 -6.96 16.11 7.27
C LYS A 158 -5.47 16.40 7.14
N PRO A 159 -4.58 15.41 7.23
CA PRO A 159 -3.18 15.58 6.88
C PRO A 159 -3.01 15.69 5.35
N VAL A 160 -2.33 16.75 4.90
CA VAL A 160 -2.04 17.04 3.49
C VAL A 160 -0.61 17.56 3.36
N ALA A 161 -0.10 17.69 2.12
CA ALA A 161 1.25 18.19 1.88
C ALA A 161 1.41 19.65 2.35
N ALA A 162 2.59 19.99 2.90
CA ALA A 162 2.89 21.35 3.40
C ALA A 162 2.68 22.46 2.36
N VAL A 163 2.86 22.17 1.07
CA VAL A 163 2.62 23.11 -0.03
C VAL A 163 1.20 23.69 -0.05
N VAL A 164 0.23 22.97 0.50
CA VAL A 164 -1.15 23.47 0.66
C VAL A 164 -1.16 24.67 1.59
N LYS A 165 -0.48 24.57 2.74
CA LYS A 165 -0.35 25.69 3.68
C LYS A 165 0.42 26.85 3.07
N GLU A 166 1.54 26.60 2.39
CA GLU A 166 2.34 27.66 1.76
C GLU A 166 1.51 28.51 0.79
N ARG A 167 0.67 27.87 -0.04
CA ARG A 167 -0.20 28.56 -0.99
C ARG A 167 -1.37 29.25 -0.31
N ILE A 168 -1.94 28.67 0.74
CA ILE A 168 -2.96 29.32 1.57
C ILE A 168 -2.38 30.58 2.23
N ASP A 169 -1.21 30.49 2.83
CA ASP A 169 -0.54 31.62 3.51
C ASP A 169 -0.19 32.74 2.51
N ALA A 170 0.24 32.38 1.29
CA ALA A 170 0.46 33.35 0.21
C ALA A 170 -0.82 34.12 -0.15
N TRP A 171 -1.96 33.43 -0.24
CA TRP A 171 -3.25 34.08 -0.45
C TRP A 171 -3.65 34.96 0.75
N LEU A 172 -3.47 34.47 1.98
CA LEU A 172 -3.83 35.22 3.19
C LEU A 172 -3.08 36.55 3.32
N LYS A 173 -1.85 36.65 2.78
CA LYS A 173 -1.09 37.91 2.72
C LYS A 173 -1.72 38.96 1.81
N GLU A 174 -2.35 38.55 0.71
CA GLU A 174 -2.99 39.44 -0.27
C GLU A 174 -4.48 39.65 0.00
N ARG A 175 -5.10 38.77 0.81
CA ARG A 175 -6.53 38.80 1.09
C ARG A 175 -6.90 40.10 1.82
N PRO A 176 -7.90 40.87 1.33
CA PRO A 176 -8.35 42.09 2.03
C PRO A 176 -8.82 41.79 3.46
N VAL A 177 -8.34 42.58 4.42
CA VAL A 177 -8.59 42.40 5.87
C VAL A 177 -10.02 42.78 6.26
N ASN A 178 -10.57 43.84 5.65
CA ASN A 178 -11.89 44.41 6.01
C ASN A 178 -13.07 43.68 5.33
N GLN A 179 -13.04 42.35 5.32
CA GLN A 179 -14.12 41.54 4.74
C GLN A 179 -15.03 40.99 5.84
N ALA A 180 -16.30 41.36 5.80
CA ALA A 180 -17.29 40.87 6.75
C ALA A 180 -17.41 39.34 6.70
N PRO A 181 -17.48 38.66 7.85
CA PRO A 181 -17.84 37.25 7.92
C PRO A 181 -19.19 37.00 7.26
N LEU A 182 -19.32 35.87 6.57
CA LEU A 182 -20.55 35.47 5.88
C LEU A 182 -21.24 34.35 6.66
N LEU A 183 -22.56 34.27 6.55
CA LEU A 183 -23.33 33.20 7.19
C LEU A 183 -23.06 31.88 6.46
N ASP A 184 -22.64 30.85 7.19
CA ASP A 184 -22.59 29.50 6.67
C ASP A 184 -24.00 28.91 6.67
N GLU A 185 -24.53 28.64 5.49
CA GLU A 185 -25.85 28.03 5.28
C GLU A 185 -26.02 26.67 5.99
N ARG A 186 -24.92 25.99 6.37
CA ARG A 186 -24.97 24.68 7.01
C ARG A 186 -24.91 24.74 8.53
N THR A 187 -24.07 25.61 9.09
CA THR A 187 -23.87 25.70 10.55
C THR A 187 -24.65 26.87 11.16
N GLY A 188 -25.09 27.84 10.36
CA GLY A 188 -25.69 29.08 10.84
C GLY A 188 -24.69 30.05 11.48
N GLU A 189 -23.40 29.73 11.46
CA GLU A 189 -22.36 30.55 12.07
C GLU A 189 -21.83 31.60 11.10
N LYS A 190 -21.32 32.70 11.66
CA LYS A 190 -20.60 33.71 10.88
C LYS A 190 -19.17 33.24 10.66
N VAL A 191 -18.86 32.85 9.42
CA VAL A 191 -17.56 32.31 9.02
C VAL A 191 -16.83 33.30 8.14
N SER A 192 -15.57 33.58 8.49
CA SER A 192 -14.64 34.24 7.58
C SER A 192 -14.09 33.20 6.61
N TYR A 193 -14.61 33.14 5.38
CA TYR A 193 -14.18 32.13 4.42
C TYR A 193 -12.78 32.43 3.88
N LEU A 194 -12.01 31.35 3.68
CA LEU A 194 -10.70 31.37 3.05
C LEU A 194 -10.81 31.98 1.65
N PHE A 195 -11.69 31.44 0.81
CA PHE A 195 -11.92 31.90 -0.56
C PHE A 195 -13.02 32.96 -0.63
N GLN A 196 -12.73 34.13 -0.05
CA GLN A 196 -13.60 35.32 -0.10
C GLN A 196 -12.82 36.52 -0.66
N PHE A 197 -13.41 37.20 -1.64
CA PHE A 197 -12.84 38.40 -2.25
C PHE A 197 -13.93 39.43 -2.52
N ARG A 198 -13.65 40.70 -2.21
CA ARG A 198 -14.61 41.82 -2.32
C ARG A 198 -15.93 41.53 -1.61
N GLY A 199 -15.87 40.89 -0.44
CA GLY A 199 -17.05 40.59 0.40
C GLY A 199 -17.92 39.43 -0.12
N LYS A 200 -17.54 38.77 -1.21
CA LYS A 200 -18.28 37.62 -1.78
C LYS A 200 -17.43 36.35 -1.74
N ARG A 201 -18.10 35.20 -1.59
CA ARG A 201 -17.44 33.89 -1.74
C ARG A 201 -17.02 33.66 -3.19
N MET A 202 -15.99 32.84 -3.38
CA MET A 202 -15.67 32.29 -4.70
C MET A 202 -16.89 31.54 -5.26
N GLY A 203 -17.18 31.74 -6.55
CA GLY A 203 -18.34 31.13 -7.20
C GLY A 203 -18.26 29.60 -7.24
N ALA A 204 -19.40 28.91 -7.03
CA ALA A 204 -19.45 27.45 -6.98
C ALA A 204 -18.97 26.74 -8.27
N GLY A 205 -19.11 27.42 -9.42
CA GLY A 205 -18.68 26.92 -10.73
C GLY A 205 -17.19 27.14 -11.04
N VAL A 206 -16.47 27.95 -10.25
CA VAL A 206 -15.11 28.42 -10.58
C VAL A 206 -14.13 27.28 -10.75
N ILE A 207 -14.20 26.24 -9.92
CA ILE A 207 -13.31 25.08 -10.06
C ILE A 207 -13.53 24.41 -11.43
N ASN A 208 -14.77 24.06 -11.77
CA ASN A 208 -15.06 23.29 -12.99
C ASN A 208 -15.01 24.12 -14.28
N ARG A 209 -15.38 25.39 -14.22
CA ARG A 209 -15.52 26.25 -15.40
C ARG A 209 -14.29 27.10 -15.67
N THR A 210 -13.40 27.25 -14.70
CA THR A 210 -12.27 28.19 -14.78
C THR A 210 -10.96 27.51 -14.39
N ILE A 211 -10.83 27.03 -13.15
CA ILE A 211 -9.55 26.48 -12.65
C ILE A 211 -9.16 25.21 -13.43
N ILE A 212 -10.07 24.25 -13.58
CA ILE A 212 -9.77 23.01 -14.32
C ILE A 212 -9.36 23.33 -15.76
N PRO A 213 -10.11 24.14 -16.54
CA PRO A 213 -9.68 24.52 -17.87
C PRO A 213 -8.33 25.21 -17.95
N MET A 214 -8.04 26.15 -17.04
CA MET A 214 -6.72 26.80 -16.97
C MET A 214 -5.60 25.78 -16.74
N LEU A 215 -5.81 24.86 -15.79
CA LEU A 215 -4.81 23.83 -15.48
C LEU A 215 -4.60 22.89 -16.65
N CYS A 216 -5.68 22.50 -17.34
CA CYS A 216 -5.61 21.66 -18.53
C CYS A 216 -4.83 22.35 -19.66
N ALA A 217 -5.14 23.62 -19.93
CA ALA A 217 -4.43 24.42 -20.93
C ALA A 217 -2.93 24.53 -20.61
N LYS A 218 -2.59 24.87 -19.36
CA LYS A 218 -1.19 24.97 -18.92
C LYS A 218 -0.45 23.62 -18.98
N ALA A 219 -1.14 22.54 -18.63
CA ALA A 219 -0.61 21.18 -18.62
C ALA A 219 -0.49 20.54 -20.00
N GLY A 220 -1.05 21.15 -21.05
CA GLY A 220 -1.20 20.52 -22.36
C GLY A 220 -2.08 19.25 -22.30
N VAL A 221 -3.09 19.25 -21.43
CA VAL A 221 -4.01 18.13 -21.21
C VAL A 221 -5.38 18.49 -21.80
N PRO A 222 -6.01 17.63 -22.62
CA PRO A 222 -7.37 17.84 -23.10
C PRO A 222 -8.40 17.96 -21.96
N LEU A 223 -9.44 18.77 -22.15
CA LEU A 223 -10.55 18.91 -21.17
C LEU A 223 -11.39 17.63 -21.06
N ASP A 224 -11.38 16.80 -22.10
CA ASP A 224 -12.13 15.57 -22.21
C ASP A 224 -11.13 14.43 -22.50
N ASP A 225 -11.31 13.31 -21.82
CA ASP A 225 -10.57 12.07 -22.10
C ASP A 225 -11.53 10.96 -22.54
N SER A 226 -11.05 9.71 -22.62
CA SER A 226 -11.86 8.56 -23.02
C SER A 226 -13.09 8.30 -22.14
N ARG A 227 -13.23 8.99 -21.00
CA ARG A 227 -14.39 8.90 -20.09
C ARG A 227 -15.17 10.21 -20.00
N GLY A 228 -14.88 11.15 -20.89
CA GLY A 228 -15.54 12.45 -20.99
C GLY A 228 -14.80 13.54 -20.21
N ARG A 229 -15.54 14.56 -19.80
CA ARG A 229 -14.96 15.79 -19.24
C ARG A 229 -14.24 15.57 -17.91
N ILE A 230 -13.10 16.23 -17.73
CA ILE A 230 -12.41 16.34 -16.44
C ILE A 230 -13.22 17.25 -15.52
N THR A 231 -13.64 16.73 -14.37
CA THR A 231 -14.44 17.46 -13.37
C THR A 231 -13.79 17.41 -12.00
N SER A 232 -14.24 18.27 -11.09
CA SER A 232 -13.75 18.30 -9.72
C SER A 232 -13.97 16.98 -8.98
N HIS A 233 -15.08 16.29 -9.25
CA HIS A 233 -15.38 14.97 -8.74
C HIS A 233 -14.36 13.92 -9.21
N ARG A 234 -14.00 13.95 -10.51
CA ARG A 234 -12.97 13.05 -11.06
C ARG A 234 -11.57 13.35 -10.51
N GLY A 235 -11.27 14.62 -10.23
CA GLY A 235 -10.04 14.99 -9.52
C GLY A 235 -9.95 14.38 -8.13
N ARG A 236 -11.01 14.51 -7.32
CA ARG A 236 -11.11 13.83 -6.01
C ARG A 236 -10.90 12.32 -6.13
N ALA A 237 -11.57 11.68 -7.08
CA ALA A 237 -11.44 10.24 -7.31
C ALA A 237 -9.98 9.84 -7.60
N SER A 238 -9.27 10.66 -8.37
CA SER A 238 -7.87 10.41 -8.74
C SER A 238 -6.94 10.46 -7.54
N VAL A 239 -7.12 11.44 -6.65
CA VAL A 239 -6.29 11.57 -5.44
C VAL A 239 -6.50 10.38 -4.51
N VAL A 240 -7.76 10.03 -4.22
CA VAL A 240 -8.07 8.91 -3.31
C VAL A 240 -7.54 7.60 -3.87
N THR A 241 -7.70 7.36 -5.18
CA THR A 241 -7.15 6.16 -5.82
C THR A 241 -5.63 6.15 -5.87
N ALA A 242 -4.97 7.30 -6.07
CA ALA A 242 -3.52 7.38 -6.03
C ALA A 242 -2.99 6.95 -4.66
N LEU A 243 -3.60 7.45 -3.57
CA LEU A 243 -3.27 7.04 -2.20
C LEU A 243 -3.53 5.55 -1.96
N ALA A 244 -4.66 5.02 -2.42
CA ALA A 244 -5.01 3.61 -2.29
C ALA A 244 -4.10 2.65 -3.09
N SER A 245 -3.41 3.17 -4.09
CA SER A 245 -2.55 2.37 -4.98
C SER A 245 -1.12 2.23 -4.45
N VAL A 246 -0.74 2.98 -3.41
CA VAL A 246 0.59 2.90 -2.80
C VAL A 246 0.77 1.54 -2.11
N PRO A 247 1.78 0.73 -2.47
CA PRO A 247 2.11 -0.50 -1.75
C PRO A 247 2.43 -0.17 -0.29
N GLN A 248 1.82 -0.89 0.67
CA GLN A 248 1.94 -0.60 2.11
C GLN A 248 1.54 0.84 2.49
N GLY A 249 0.69 1.49 1.68
CA GLY A 249 0.09 2.77 2.00
C GLY A 249 -1.08 2.65 2.97
N MET A 250 -1.95 3.66 2.96
CA MET A 250 -3.10 3.75 3.85
C MET A 250 -4.03 2.54 3.74
N SER A 251 -4.44 1.99 4.88
CA SER A 251 -5.51 1.01 5.01
C SER A 251 -6.86 1.58 4.54
N LEU A 252 -7.84 0.71 4.33
CA LEU A 252 -9.22 1.13 3.98
C LEU A 252 -9.79 2.11 5.00
N MET A 253 -9.56 1.87 6.30
CA MET A 253 -10.08 2.72 7.38
C MET A 253 -9.41 4.09 7.40
N GLU A 254 -8.09 4.14 7.21
CA GLU A 254 -7.35 5.40 7.11
C GLU A 254 -7.78 6.19 5.86
N LEU A 255 -7.97 5.53 4.72
CA LEU A 255 -8.49 6.16 3.50
C LEU A 255 -9.91 6.68 3.69
N MET A 256 -10.77 5.95 4.41
CA MET A 256 -12.11 6.42 4.77
C MET A 256 -12.05 7.70 5.61
N GLN A 257 -11.21 7.73 6.65
CA GLN A 257 -11.03 8.91 7.49
C GLN A 257 -10.48 10.09 6.68
N TRP A 258 -9.45 9.85 5.86
CA TRP A 258 -8.85 10.88 5.04
C TRP A 258 -9.79 11.45 3.98
N SER A 259 -10.65 10.61 3.39
CA SER A 259 -11.62 11.04 2.37
C SER A 259 -12.94 11.59 2.95
N GLY A 260 -13.17 11.43 4.26
CA GLY A 260 -14.41 11.82 4.93
C GLY A 260 -15.62 10.99 4.49
N HIS A 261 -15.42 9.69 4.21
CA HIS A 261 -16.51 8.77 3.90
C HIS A 261 -17.08 8.14 5.17
N SER A 262 -18.40 8.17 5.32
CA SER A 262 -19.11 7.55 6.45
C SER A 262 -19.27 6.03 6.30
N SER A 263 -19.15 5.50 5.08
CA SER A 263 -19.32 4.07 4.79
C SER A 263 -18.10 3.51 4.04
N PRO A 264 -17.62 2.30 4.39
CA PRO A 264 -16.54 1.63 3.66
C PRO A 264 -16.86 1.41 2.19
N SER A 265 -18.13 1.17 1.85
CA SER A 265 -18.58 0.96 0.48
C SER A 265 -18.23 2.15 -0.43
N SER A 266 -18.36 3.39 0.09
CA SER A 266 -17.97 4.60 -0.63
C SER A 266 -16.48 4.65 -0.95
N THR A 267 -15.62 4.13 -0.06
CA THR A 267 -14.16 4.09 -0.29
C THR A 267 -13.76 2.91 -1.17
N LEU A 268 -14.44 1.77 -1.05
CA LEU A 268 -14.16 0.56 -1.84
C LEU A 268 -14.28 0.79 -3.35
N HIS A 269 -15.13 1.70 -3.80
CA HIS A 269 -15.20 2.09 -5.21
C HIS A 269 -13.87 2.62 -5.78
N TYR A 270 -12.96 3.11 -4.92
CA TYR A 270 -11.64 3.59 -5.31
C TYR A 270 -10.54 2.52 -5.21
N ILE A 271 -10.83 1.38 -4.57
CA ILE A 271 -9.89 0.29 -4.29
C ILE A 271 -10.27 -0.93 -5.13
N ARG A 272 -9.66 -1.14 -6.30
CA ARG A 272 -9.74 -2.44 -6.97
C ARG A 272 -8.63 -3.34 -6.48
N ILE A 273 -9.00 -4.38 -5.73
CA ILE A 273 -8.08 -5.45 -5.32
C ILE A 273 -7.84 -6.35 -6.53
N ARG A 274 -6.56 -6.53 -6.91
CA ARG A 274 -6.18 -7.50 -7.94
C ARG A 274 -6.22 -8.91 -7.33
N PRO A 275 -6.65 -9.94 -8.07
CA PRO A 275 -6.55 -11.33 -7.61
C PRO A 275 -5.14 -11.71 -7.14
N THR A 276 -4.11 -11.22 -7.82
CA THR A 276 -2.70 -11.44 -7.43
C THR A 276 -2.31 -10.76 -6.12
N LYS A 277 -2.85 -9.56 -5.84
CA LYS A 277 -2.64 -8.85 -4.57
C LYS A 277 -3.39 -9.54 -3.43
N LEU A 278 -4.61 -10.02 -3.71
CA LEU A 278 -5.39 -10.80 -2.74
C LEU A 278 -4.67 -12.11 -2.39
N ALA A 279 -4.17 -12.84 -3.39
CA ALA A 279 -3.39 -14.06 -3.16
C ALA A 279 -2.14 -13.78 -2.31
N ALA A 280 -1.36 -12.74 -2.62
CA ALA A 280 -0.20 -12.37 -1.81
C ALA A 280 -0.60 -11.98 -0.38
N SER A 281 -1.67 -11.21 -0.19
CA SER A 281 -2.18 -10.87 1.15
C SER A 281 -2.70 -12.09 1.91
N PHE A 282 -3.35 -13.04 1.23
CA PHE A 282 -3.83 -14.28 1.82
C PHE A 282 -2.67 -15.15 2.29
N VAL A 283 -1.67 -15.40 1.44
CA VAL A 283 -0.47 -16.16 1.81
C VAL A 283 0.26 -15.52 2.99
N LYS A 284 0.29 -14.18 3.07
CA LYS A 284 0.84 -13.46 4.24
C LYS A 284 0.06 -13.72 5.53
N ALA A 285 -1.27 -13.80 5.43
CA ALA A 285 -2.18 -13.93 6.56
C ALA A 285 -2.35 -15.40 7.01
N ASP A 286 -2.18 -16.35 6.10
CA ASP A 286 -2.37 -17.77 6.32
C ASP A 286 -1.15 -18.43 6.98
N GLN A 287 -0.77 -17.93 8.16
CA GLN A 287 0.26 -18.54 9.00
C GLN A 287 -0.13 -19.95 9.49
N MET A 288 -1.43 -20.26 9.49
CA MET A 288 -1.96 -21.54 9.95
C MET A 288 -1.63 -22.67 8.97
N SER A 289 -1.72 -22.44 7.66
CA SER A 289 -1.36 -23.46 6.66
C SER A 289 0.09 -23.94 6.77
N HIS A 290 1.02 -23.07 7.19
CA HIS A 290 2.41 -23.49 7.45
C HIS A 290 2.50 -24.49 8.61
N MET A 291 1.82 -24.22 9.73
CA MET A 291 1.75 -25.18 10.84
C MET A 291 1.05 -26.47 10.40
N VAL A 292 -0.05 -26.38 9.64
CA VAL A 292 -0.77 -27.56 9.17
C VAL A 292 0.10 -28.42 8.24
N SER A 293 0.87 -27.82 7.32
CA SER A 293 1.75 -28.56 6.40
C SER A 293 2.97 -29.24 7.06
N VAL A 294 3.45 -28.71 8.20
CA VAL A 294 4.52 -29.32 8.98
C VAL A 294 3.98 -30.44 9.88
N LEU A 295 2.75 -30.28 10.37
CA LEU A 295 2.10 -31.26 11.25
C LEU A 295 1.35 -32.34 10.46
N ILE A 296 1.02 -32.12 9.18
CA ILE A 296 0.28 -33.06 8.33
C ILE A 296 1.01 -33.25 6.98
N ASP A 297 1.55 -34.45 6.74
CA ASP A 297 2.13 -34.84 5.45
C ASP A 297 1.00 -35.21 4.46
N HIS A 298 0.63 -34.22 3.64
CA HIS A 298 -0.43 -34.37 2.64
C HIS A 298 -0.09 -35.35 1.51
N ASP A 299 1.20 -35.62 1.24
CA ASP A 299 1.61 -36.56 0.20
C ASP A 299 1.32 -38.01 0.62
N VAL A 300 1.50 -38.33 1.91
CA VAL A 300 1.16 -39.64 2.47
C VAL A 300 -0.35 -39.89 2.36
N ILE A 301 -1.17 -38.87 2.64
CA ILE A 301 -2.63 -38.94 2.49
C ILE A 301 -3.03 -39.13 1.03
N ALA A 302 -2.44 -38.36 0.11
CA ALA A 302 -2.75 -38.43 -1.32
C ALA A 302 -2.35 -39.78 -1.95
N ARG A 303 -1.23 -40.36 -1.50
CA ARG A 303 -0.71 -41.67 -1.96
C ARG A 303 -1.36 -42.86 -1.24
N ARG A 304 -2.19 -42.62 -0.21
CA ARG A 304 -2.80 -43.65 0.67
C ARG A 304 -1.76 -44.61 1.27
N SER A 305 -0.59 -44.08 1.67
CA SER A 305 0.46 -44.89 2.31
C SER A 305 0.14 -45.16 3.79
N SER A 306 0.73 -46.20 4.37
CA SER A 306 0.66 -46.52 5.80
C SER A 306 1.61 -45.68 6.67
N ASP A 307 2.39 -44.80 6.04
CA ASP A 307 3.36 -43.95 6.72
C ASP A 307 2.65 -42.97 7.69
N PRO A 308 3.33 -42.51 8.77
CA PRO A 308 2.76 -41.49 9.65
C PRO A 308 2.58 -40.17 8.90
N TYR A 309 1.33 -39.70 8.82
CA TYR A 309 1.00 -38.43 8.17
C TYR A 309 0.73 -37.31 9.17
N THR A 310 0.69 -37.56 10.48
CA THR A 310 0.47 -36.53 11.51
C THR A 310 1.63 -36.48 12.48
N PHE A 311 2.23 -35.30 12.67
CA PHE A 311 3.30 -35.04 13.63
C PHE A 311 2.81 -34.00 14.64
N TYR A 312 2.92 -34.26 15.94
CA TYR A 312 2.56 -33.33 17.02
C TYR A 312 3.83 -32.73 17.61
N ASP A 313 3.92 -31.40 17.68
CA ASP A 313 5.06 -30.71 18.28
C ASP A 313 5.05 -30.82 19.81
N LEU A 314 6.12 -31.36 20.39
CA LEU A 314 6.33 -31.52 21.83
C LEU A 314 7.36 -30.51 22.40
N GLY A 315 7.81 -29.54 21.60
CA GLY A 315 8.86 -28.59 21.95
C GLY A 315 10.20 -28.98 21.33
N ASP A 316 10.91 -29.93 21.95
CA ASP A 316 12.24 -30.38 21.50
C ASP A 316 12.19 -31.56 20.51
N SER A 317 11.00 -32.14 20.30
CA SER A 317 10.78 -33.28 19.43
C SER A 317 9.36 -33.28 18.84
N TYR A 318 9.16 -34.12 17.81
CA TYR A 318 7.88 -34.38 17.19
C TYR A 318 7.36 -35.76 17.60
N CYS A 319 6.05 -35.90 17.80
CA CYS A 319 5.38 -37.19 17.99
C CYS A 319 4.64 -37.60 16.72
N SER A 320 4.99 -38.76 16.14
CA SER A 320 4.32 -39.31 14.95
C SER A 320 3.13 -40.22 15.27
N ASN A 321 2.67 -40.27 16.53
CA ASN A 321 1.56 -41.12 16.93
C ASN A 321 0.22 -40.49 16.50
N PRO A 322 -0.57 -41.11 15.61
CA PRO A 322 -1.85 -40.57 15.16
C PRO A 322 -2.92 -40.50 16.28
N PHE A 323 -2.71 -41.20 17.40
CA PHE A 323 -3.60 -41.21 18.56
C PHE A 323 -2.97 -40.52 19.78
N TRP A 324 -2.11 -39.51 19.58
CA TRP A 324 -1.41 -38.81 20.66
C TRP A 324 -2.32 -38.34 21.80
N SER A 325 -3.55 -37.90 21.49
CA SER A 325 -4.55 -37.44 22.46
C SER A 325 -4.94 -38.49 23.51
N SER A 326 -4.75 -39.77 23.19
CA SER A 326 -5.06 -40.92 24.07
C SER A 326 -3.79 -41.68 24.50
N CYS A 327 -2.61 -41.06 24.34
CA CYS A 327 -1.32 -41.72 24.59
C CYS A 327 -1.15 -42.08 26.07
N PRO A 328 -0.91 -43.37 26.41
CA PRO A 328 -0.76 -43.81 27.80
C PRO A 328 0.52 -43.27 28.47
N HIS A 329 1.50 -42.81 27.68
CA HIS A 329 2.83 -42.42 28.16
C HIS A 329 2.93 -40.96 28.67
N ARG A 330 1.84 -40.19 28.70
CA ARG A 330 1.73 -38.84 29.30
C ARG A 330 3.03 -37.99 29.24
N MET A 331 3.55 -37.77 28.02
CA MET A 331 4.74 -36.95 27.73
C MET A 331 6.14 -37.52 28.10
N ALA A 332 6.25 -38.78 28.54
CA ALA A 332 7.54 -39.46 28.70
C ALA A 332 8.11 -39.94 27.34
N CYS A 333 8.41 -39.00 26.45
CA CYS A 333 8.66 -39.27 25.03
C CYS A 333 10.10 -39.66 24.68
N ALA A 334 11.08 -39.42 25.55
CA ALA A 334 12.51 -39.60 25.24
C ALA A 334 12.90 -41.02 24.77
N GLY A 335 12.22 -42.05 25.28
CA GLY A 335 12.41 -43.46 24.86
C GLY A 335 11.25 -44.03 24.05
N CYS A 336 10.34 -43.19 23.55
CA CYS A 336 9.15 -43.62 22.82
C CYS A 336 9.49 -43.81 21.33
N ASP A 337 9.06 -44.95 20.76
CA ASP A 337 9.27 -45.29 19.35
C ASP A 337 8.64 -44.28 18.36
N PHE A 338 7.68 -43.46 18.82
CA PHE A 338 7.03 -42.40 18.02
C PHE A 338 7.68 -41.02 18.20
N ASN A 339 8.74 -40.90 19.00
CA ASN A 339 9.42 -39.64 19.26
C ASN A 339 10.51 -39.39 18.23
N ILE A 340 10.46 -38.23 17.58
CA ILE A 340 11.43 -37.80 16.57
C ILE A 340 12.09 -36.51 17.08
N PRO A 341 13.32 -36.56 17.64
CA PRO A 341 14.01 -35.35 18.09
C PRO A 341 14.22 -34.35 16.94
N LYS A 342 13.96 -33.05 17.17
CA LYS A 342 14.14 -32.00 16.13
C LYS A 342 15.58 -31.89 15.62
N ALA A 343 16.54 -32.19 16.49
CA ALA A 343 17.96 -32.24 16.15
C ALA A 343 18.35 -33.47 15.29
N SER A 344 17.45 -34.43 15.07
CA SER A 344 17.75 -35.61 14.26
C SER A 344 17.77 -35.27 12.76
N ALA A 345 18.61 -35.99 12.00
CA ALA A 345 18.65 -35.88 10.54
C ALA A 345 17.27 -36.15 9.90
N ARG A 346 16.45 -37.00 10.51
CA ARG A 346 15.09 -37.30 10.05
C ARG A 346 14.16 -36.11 10.22
N ALA A 347 14.14 -35.45 11.38
CA ALA A 347 13.33 -34.25 11.59
C ALA A 347 13.75 -33.10 10.66
N GLN A 348 15.05 -32.87 10.52
CA GLN A 348 15.58 -31.83 9.62
C GLN A 348 15.23 -32.11 8.15
N ALA A 349 15.25 -33.37 7.72
CA ALA A 349 14.84 -33.77 6.38
C ALA A 349 13.33 -33.58 6.17
N LEU A 350 12.49 -33.90 7.16
CA LEU A 350 11.04 -33.67 7.11
C LEU A 350 10.69 -32.17 7.06
N GLU A 351 11.33 -31.34 7.89
CA GLU A 351 11.17 -29.87 7.84
C GLU A 351 11.62 -29.29 6.50
N SER A 352 12.74 -29.79 5.95
CA SER A 352 13.26 -29.36 4.66
C SER A 352 12.33 -29.77 3.51
N LYS A 353 11.76 -30.98 3.57
CA LYS A 353 10.77 -31.48 2.60
C LYS A 353 9.51 -30.62 2.61
N ALA A 354 8.94 -30.33 3.78
CA ALA A 354 7.78 -29.44 3.92
C ALA A 354 8.06 -28.03 3.38
N SER A 355 9.25 -27.49 3.66
CA SER A 355 9.69 -26.19 3.17
C SER A 355 9.82 -26.12 1.65
N ILE A 356 10.31 -27.21 1.02
CA ILE A 356 10.45 -27.30 -0.45
C ILE A 356 9.10 -27.51 -1.14
N GLY A 357 8.20 -28.31 -0.56
CA GLY A 357 6.82 -28.44 -1.03
C GLY A 357 6.09 -27.10 -1.07
N HIS A 358 6.19 -26.31 0.01
CA HIS A 358 5.65 -24.95 0.03
C HIS A 358 6.28 -24.05 -1.05
N TYR A 359 7.58 -24.19 -1.31
CA TYR A 359 8.27 -23.42 -2.35
C TYR A 359 7.76 -23.74 -3.76
N LEU A 360 7.39 -25.00 -4.05
CA LEU A 360 6.80 -25.42 -5.34
C LEU A 360 5.38 -24.91 -5.57
N GLU A 361 4.59 -24.78 -4.50
CA GLU A 361 3.19 -24.35 -4.55
C GLU A 361 3.03 -22.83 -4.50
N ALA A 362 3.79 -22.15 -3.63
CA ALA A 362 3.62 -20.72 -3.36
C ALA A 362 4.42 -19.82 -4.32
N VAL A 363 5.48 -20.33 -4.95
CA VAL A 363 6.35 -19.53 -5.84
C VAL A 363 6.07 -19.90 -7.31
N PRO A 364 5.75 -18.92 -8.17
CA PRO A 364 5.65 -19.17 -9.61
C PRO A 364 7.05 -19.37 -10.19
N LEU A 365 7.48 -20.63 -10.26
CA LEU A 365 8.76 -21.05 -10.80
C LEU A 365 8.71 -21.19 -12.32
N THR A 366 9.81 -20.85 -12.99
CA THR A 366 10.03 -21.25 -14.39
C THR A 366 10.17 -22.78 -14.49
N ALA A 367 10.01 -23.34 -15.69
CA ALA A 367 10.09 -24.80 -15.89
C ALA A 367 11.42 -25.38 -15.37
N ASP A 368 12.53 -24.68 -15.62
CA ASP A 368 13.87 -25.10 -15.19
C ASP A 368 14.03 -25.03 -13.66
N GLU A 369 13.53 -23.96 -13.03
CA GLU A 369 13.57 -23.81 -11.57
C GLU A 369 12.68 -24.85 -10.88
N ARG A 370 11.52 -25.15 -11.45
CA ARG A 370 10.60 -26.18 -10.96
C ARG A 370 11.26 -27.56 -11.00
N ALA A 371 11.90 -27.92 -12.12
CA ALA A 371 12.58 -29.20 -12.27
C ALA A 371 13.73 -29.38 -11.25
N ILE A 372 14.47 -28.31 -10.94
CA ILE A 372 15.53 -28.35 -9.92
C ILE A 372 14.93 -28.61 -8.53
N VAL A 373 13.86 -27.89 -8.18
CA VAL A 373 13.23 -27.99 -6.86
C VAL A 373 12.53 -29.34 -6.68
N GLU A 374 11.87 -29.85 -7.72
CA GLU A 374 11.29 -31.21 -7.75
C GLU A 374 12.40 -32.27 -7.59
N GLY A 375 13.55 -32.09 -8.25
CA GLY A 375 14.71 -32.97 -8.07
C GLY A 375 15.33 -32.91 -6.67
N ASP A 376 15.28 -31.77 -5.98
CA ASP A 376 15.73 -31.67 -4.59
C ASP A 376 14.73 -32.33 -3.62
N LEU A 377 13.43 -32.27 -3.92
CA LEU A 377 12.40 -32.99 -3.19
C LEU A 377 12.60 -34.52 -3.30
N GLU A 378 12.89 -35.03 -4.50
CA GLU A 378 13.21 -36.45 -4.72
C GLU A 378 14.45 -36.91 -3.93
N LYS A 379 15.49 -36.07 -3.85
CA LYS A 379 16.69 -36.38 -3.06
C LYS A 379 16.40 -36.43 -1.56
N LEU A 380 15.54 -35.54 -1.06
CA LEU A 380 15.12 -35.55 0.34
C LEU A 380 14.26 -36.75 0.67
N ASP A 381 13.31 -37.11 -0.20
CA ASP A 381 12.55 -38.36 -0.07
C ASP A 381 13.49 -39.58 -0.06
N GLY A 382 14.52 -39.58 -0.91
CA GLY A 382 15.57 -40.60 -0.90
C GLY A 382 16.39 -40.64 0.38
N LEU A 383 16.70 -39.47 0.97
CA LEU A 383 17.41 -39.38 2.25
C LEU A 383 16.55 -39.89 3.41
N ILE A 384 15.27 -39.52 3.45
CA ILE A 384 14.32 -39.96 4.49
C ILE A 384 14.22 -41.50 4.47
N ARG A 385 14.08 -42.09 3.28
CA ARG A 385 14.07 -43.55 3.11
C ARG A 385 15.36 -44.22 3.60
N LYS A 386 16.52 -43.64 3.29
CA LYS A 386 17.81 -44.17 3.77
C LYS A 386 17.96 -44.11 5.28
N LEU A 387 17.26 -43.18 5.95
CA LEU A 387 17.26 -43.04 7.40
C LEU A 387 16.32 -44.03 8.09
N ASP A 388 15.51 -44.82 7.36
CA ASP A 388 14.69 -45.89 7.93
C ASP A 388 15.51 -47.08 8.43
N ASP A 389 16.73 -47.26 7.89
CA ASP A 389 17.67 -48.32 8.25
C ASP A 389 18.81 -47.85 9.19
N VAL A 390 18.77 -46.59 9.64
CA VAL A 390 19.77 -46.06 10.59
C VAL A 390 19.32 -46.32 12.02
N PRO A 391 20.16 -46.93 12.89
CA PRO A 391 19.78 -47.22 14.27
C PRO A 391 19.40 -45.96 15.06
N THR A 392 18.26 -46.00 15.75
CA THR A 392 17.89 -45.02 16.76
C THR A 392 18.76 -45.15 18.01
N LEU A 393 18.66 -44.19 18.93
CA LEU A 393 19.50 -44.13 20.15
C LEU A 393 19.38 -45.37 21.07
N ASP A 394 18.34 -46.17 20.89
CA ASP A 394 18.10 -47.44 21.56
C ASP A 394 18.65 -48.67 20.79
N GLY A 395 19.31 -48.46 19.65
CA GLY A 395 19.99 -49.46 18.84
C GLY A 395 19.14 -50.20 17.79
N ARG A 396 17.83 -49.95 17.73
CA ARG A 396 16.92 -50.55 16.72
C ARG A 396 16.78 -49.64 15.51
N THR A 397 16.53 -50.15 14.31
CA THR A 397 16.20 -49.29 13.15
C THR A 397 14.70 -49.00 13.08
N PRO A 398 14.26 -47.86 12.52
CA PRO A 398 12.85 -47.60 12.24
C PRO A 398 12.14 -48.76 11.49
N SER A 399 12.78 -49.38 10.50
CA SER A 399 12.24 -50.56 9.81
C SER A 399 12.08 -51.80 10.71
N GLN A 400 12.97 -52.00 11.69
CA GLN A 400 12.84 -53.07 12.69
C GLN A 400 11.68 -52.81 13.68
N ILE A 401 11.41 -51.54 13.97
CA ILE A 401 10.30 -51.10 14.83
C ILE A 401 8.96 -51.30 14.12
N GLU A 402 8.88 -50.99 12.83
CA GLU A 402 7.68 -51.20 12.00
C GLU A 402 7.39 -52.69 11.73
N ALA A 403 8.40 -53.51 11.47
CA ALA A 403 8.23 -54.95 11.28
C ALA A 403 7.68 -55.67 12.52
N LYS A 404 7.88 -55.11 13.71
CA LYS A 404 7.34 -55.63 14.97
C LYS A 404 5.86 -55.25 15.19
N LYS A 405 5.35 -54.24 14.48
CA LYS A 405 3.94 -53.80 14.52
C LYS A 405 3.04 -54.64 13.62
N SER A 406 3.59 -55.34 12.62
CA SER A 406 2.82 -56.20 11.69
C SER A 406 2.69 -57.66 12.16
N ARG A 407 3.11 -57.98 13.39
CA ARG A 407 3.05 -59.32 13.99
C ARG A 407 2.07 -59.36 15.14
#